data_AF-A0A6J7SUE7-F1
#
_entry.id   AF-A0A6J7SUE7-F1
#
_cell.length_a   1.000
_cell.length_b   1.000
_cell.length_c   1.000
_cell.angle_alpha   90.00
_cell.angle_beta   90.00
_cell.angle_gamma   90.00
#
_symmetry.space_group_name_H-M   'P 1'
#
loop_
_entity.id
_entity.type
_entity.pdbx_description
1 polymer ?
#
loop_
_entity_poly.entity_id
_entity_poly.type
_entity_poly.pdbx_seq_one_letter_code
_entity_poly.pdbx_strand_id
1 'polypeptide(L)'
;MILVLAPGAGDGIQAAKAGILEIADLYVVNKADREGAEGVVRELRSMLGLGVSDSAGWSPEIVTTTATNGLGIPELVTAISNHRTWAIASGSRDLRVAHRAKTGLRRAVLTALSDQIELHSARIDELSAQVASGILSTDEAVSSILRELGISKH
;
A
#
# COMPACT_ATOMS: atom_id res chain seq x y z
N MET A 1 12.13 -4.51 2.48
CA MET A 1 11.49 -3.28 1.98
C MET A 1 11.21 -2.42 3.18
N ILE A 2 11.68 -1.17 3.14
CA ILE A 2 11.38 -0.18 4.17
C ILE A 2 10.30 0.71 3.61
N LEU A 3 9.20 0.88 4.34
CA LEU A 3 8.16 1.83 3.99
C LEU A 3 8.33 3.10 4.82
N VAL A 4 8.40 4.26 4.16
CA VAL A 4 8.50 5.56 4.83
C VAL A 4 7.19 6.31 4.67
N LEU A 5 6.63 6.76 5.79
CA LEU A 5 5.38 7.51 5.89
C LEU A 5 5.68 8.87 6.56
N ALA A 6 4.87 9.89 6.27
CA ALA A 6 4.98 11.19 6.93
C ALA A 6 3.58 11.71 7.31
N PRO A 7 3.45 12.40 8.45
CA PRO A 7 2.18 12.99 8.88
C PRO A 7 1.75 14.14 7.97
N GLY A 8 0.43 14.36 7.88
CA GLY A 8 -0.16 15.41 7.04
C GLY A 8 -0.16 15.12 5.54
N ALA A 9 0.40 13.99 5.10
CA ALA A 9 0.03 13.38 3.82
C ALA A 9 -1.37 12.79 4.01
N GLY A 10 -2.41 13.63 3.90
CA GLY A 10 -3.79 13.17 3.81
C GLY A 10 -3.84 12.02 2.79
N ASP A 11 -4.43 10.90 3.18
CA ASP A 11 -4.49 9.66 2.41
C ASP A 11 -3.21 8.81 2.33
N GLY A 12 -2.09 9.13 2.97
CA GLY A 12 -0.86 8.32 2.85
C GLY A 12 -1.01 6.85 3.31
N ILE A 13 -1.69 6.62 4.45
CA ILE A 13 -1.96 5.25 4.94
C ILE A 13 -3.17 4.62 4.21
N GLN A 14 -4.18 5.40 3.83
CA GLN A 14 -5.35 4.88 3.10
C GLN A 14 -5.05 4.54 1.64
N ALA A 15 -4.24 5.34 0.95
CA ALA A 15 -3.74 5.03 -0.39
C ALA A 15 -2.74 3.86 -0.38
N ALA A 16 -2.05 3.64 0.75
CA ALA A 16 -1.20 2.47 0.97
C ALA A 16 -1.97 1.22 1.47
N LYS A 17 -3.26 1.36 1.83
CA LYS A 17 -4.07 0.26 2.37
C LYS A 17 -4.31 -0.80 1.31
N ALA A 18 -4.12 -2.06 1.74
CA ALA A 18 -4.19 -3.29 0.95
C ALA A 18 -3.09 -3.43 -0.12
N GLY A 19 -1.84 -3.67 0.31
CA GLY A 19 -0.81 -4.21 -0.58
C GLY A 19 0.63 -3.86 -0.24
N ILE A 20 0.95 -2.59 0.03
CA ILE A 20 2.33 -2.17 0.38
C ILE A 20 2.63 -2.35 1.86
N LEU A 21 1.64 -2.07 2.72
CA LEU A 21 1.78 -2.26 4.16
C LEU A 21 2.06 -3.74 4.45
N GLU A 22 1.28 -4.66 3.89
CA GLU A 22 1.40 -6.11 4.13
C GLU A 22 2.76 -6.73 3.78
N ILE A 23 3.58 -6.09 2.94
CA ILE A 23 4.87 -6.61 2.47
C ILE A 23 6.07 -5.83 3.02
N ALA A 24 5.84 -4.83 3.88
CA ALA A 24 6.91 -4.05 4.48
C ALA A 24 7.63 -4.88 5.56
N ASP A 25 8.96 -4.94 5.43
CA ASP A 25 9.83 -5.60 6.40
C ASP A 25 10.11 -4.67 7.62
N LEU A 26 9.98 -3.36 7.41
CA LEU A 26 10.23 -2.29 8.38
C LEU A 26 9.41 -1.05 8.01
N TYR A 27 8.87 -0.35 9.01
CA TYR A 27 8.12 0.89 8.84
C TYR A 27 8.86 2.07 9.47
N VAL A 28 8.86 3.19 8.76
CA VAL A 28 9.46 4.44 9.22
C VAL A 28 8.42 5.55 9.15
N VAL A 29 8.15 6.20 10.28
CA VAL A 29 7.36 7.44 10.31
C VAL A 29 8.34 8.60 10.40
N ASN A 30 8.59 9.25 9.26
CA ASN A 30 9.49 10.40 9.14
C ASN A 30 8.74 11.72 9.38
N LYS A 31 9.48 12.76 9.77
CA LYS A 31 8.95 14.05 10.24
C LYS A 31 8.12 13.88 11.51
N ALA A 32 8.65 13.07 12.44
CA ALA A 32 7.99 12.75 13.71
C ALA A 32 7.84 13.98 14.64
N ASP A 33 8.53 15.07 14.33
CA ASP A 33 8.40 16.40 14.94
C ASP A 33 7.09 17.12 14.58
N ARG A 34 6.35 16.65 13.57
CA ARG A 34 5.13 17.30 13.09
C ARG A 34 3.86 16.74 13.75
N GLU A 35 2.87 17.61 13.87
CA GLU A 35 1.53 17.22 14.32
C GLU A 35 0.96 16.07 13.47
N GLY A 36 0.31 15.11 14.13
CA GLY A 36 -0.24 13.91 13.49
C GLY A 36 0.72 12.72 13.39
N ALA A 37 2.02 12.88 13.69
CA ALA A 37 2.98 11.76 13.66
C ALA A 37 2.58 10.60 14.58
N GLU A 38 2.13 10.91 15.80
CA GLU A 38 1.66 9.89 16.75
C GLU A 38 0.42 9.15 16.25
N GLY A 39 -0.46 9.86 15.51
CA GLY A 39 -1.64 9.27 14.87
C GLY A 39 -1.25 8.19 13.85
N VAL A 40 -0.27 8.49 13.00
CA VAL A 40 0.29 7.55 12.00
C VAL A 40 0.89 6.32 12.70
N VAL A 41 1.67 6.52 13.76
CA VAL A 41 2.24 5.41 14.54
C VAL A 41 1.14 4.53 15.17
N ARG A 42 0.11 5.15 15.74
CA ARG A 42 -1.00 4.43 16.36
C ARG A 42 -1.79 3.63 15.34
N GLU A 43 -2.05 4.19 14.16
CA GLU A 43 -2.72 3.49 13.07
C GLU A 43 -1.89 2.28 12.60
N LEU A 44 -0.59 2.46 12.36
CA LEU A 44 0.31 1.35 12.02
C LEU A 44 0.31 0.24 13.07
N ARG A 45 0.44 0.59 14.36
CA ARG A 45 0.39 -0.39 15.45
C ARG A 45 -0.94 -1.15 15.49
N SER A 46 -2.05 -0.44 15.31
CA SER A 46 -3.36 -1.08 15.25
C SER A 46 -3.45 -2.07 14.10
N MET A 47 -2.92 -1.73 12.92
CA MET A 47 -2.94 -2.61 11.76
C MET A 47 -2.01 -3.82 11.96
N LEU A 48 -0.79 -3.62 12.47
CA LEU A 48 0.15 -4.71 12.74
C LEU A 48 -0.36 -5.67 13.81
N GLY A 49 -0.96 -5.13 14.88
CA GLY A 49 -1.53 -5.91 15.99
C GLY A 49 -2.75 -6.74 15.62
N LEU A 50 -3.40 -6.47 14.47
CA LEU A 50 -4.54 -7.21 13.96
C LEU A 50 -4.16 -8.41 13.07
N GLY A 51 -2.87 -8.70 12.87
CA GLY A 51 -2.44 -9.94 12.22
C GLY A 51 -1.25 -9.87 11.27
N VAL A 52 -0.39 -8.85 11.34
CA VAL A 52 0.81 -8.76 10.48
C VAL A 52 2.00 -9.49 11.11
N SER A 53 1.73 -10.61 11.79
CA SER A 53 2.77 -11.60 11.98
C SER A 53 2.90 -12.32 10.66
N ASP A 54 3.92 -11.97 9.89
CA ASP A 54 4.24 -12.69 8.66
C ASP A 54 4.34 -14.18 9.04
N SER A 55 3.74 -15.07 8.23
CA SER A 55 3.76 -16.52 8.46
C SER A 55 5.19 -17.09 8.47
N ALA A 56 6.18 -16.25 8.12
CA ALA A 56 7.61 -16.47 8.18
C ALA A 56 8.25 -16.22 9.57
N GLY A 57 7.54 -15.64 10.55
CA GLY A 57 8.04 -15.45 11.92
C GLY A 57 8.84 -14.16 12.19
N TRP A 58 8.72 -13.14 11.34
CA TRP A 58 9.21 -11.79 11.62
C TRP A 58 8.09 -10.85 12.02
N SER A 59 8.35 -10.02 13.02
CA SER A 59 7.47 -8.94 13.44
C SER A 59 8.08 -7.61 12.97
N PRO A 60 7.49 -6.92 11.98
CA PRO A 60 8.01 -5.65 11.50
C PRO A 60 8.06 -4.58 12.60
N GLU A 61 9.20 -3.89 12.72
CA GLU A 61 9.36 -2.77 13.64
C GLU A 61 8.80 -1.46 13.04
N ILE A 62 8.35 -0.55 13.90
CA ILE A 62 7.97 0.82 13.53
C ILE A 62 8.98 1.77 14.17
N VAL A 63 9.73 2.51 13.36
CA VAL A 63 10.73 3.49 13.79
C VAL A 63 10.26 4.90 13.46
N THR A 64 10.37 5.84 14.39
CA THR A 64 10.10 7.25 14.14
C THR A 64 11.41 7.98 13.83
N THR A 65 11.39 8.88 12.85
CA THR A 65 12.57 9.65 12.46
C THR A 65 12.23 11.11 12.21
N THR A 66 13.24 11.97 12.38
CA THR A 66 13.24 13.33 11.82
C THR A 66 14.51 13.46 10.98
N ALA A 67 14.42 13.06 9.71
CA ALA A 67 15.60 12.91 8.86
C ALA A 67 16.45 14.20 8.73
N THR A 68 15.80 15.37 8.80
CA THR A 68 16.46 16.68 8.66
C THR A 68 17.40 17.05 9.80
N ASN A 69 17.23 16.44 10.99
CA ASN A 69 18.11 16.66 12.14
C ASN A 69 18.77 15.36 12.64
N GLY A 70 18.61 14.25 11.91
CA GLY A 70 19.26 12.97 12.19
C GLY A 70 18.63 12.15 13.33
N LEU A 71 17.53 12.60 13.92
CA LEU A 71 16.86 11.86 15.01
C LEU A 71 16.23 10.56 14.50
N GLY A 72 16.40 9.47 15.25
CA GLY A 72 15.85 8.15 14.92
C GLY A 72 16.65 7.35 13.89
N ILE A 73 17.71 7.94 13.31
CA ILE A 73 18.53 7.27 12.29
C ILE A 73 19.36 6.11 12.88
N PRO A 74 20.01 6.23 14.06
CA PRO A 74 20.70 5.09 14.68
C PRO A 74 19.77 3.90 14.99
N GLU A 75 18.55 4.17 15.43
CA GLU A 75 17.50 3.19 15.70
C GLU A 75 17.05 2.52 14.40
N LEU A 76 16.88 3.29 13.33
CA LEU A 76 16.59 2.77 12.00
C LEU A 76 17.69 1.82 11.49
N VAL A 77 18.97 2.19 11.65
CA VAL A 77 20.11 1.34 11.26
C VAL A 77 20.13 0.04 12.05
N THR A 78 19.83 0.10 13.35
CA THR A 78 19.71 -1.09 14.21
C THR A 78 18.59 -2.00 13.73
N ALA A 79 17.39 -1.47 13.48
CA ALA A 79 16.24 -2.25 13.01
C ALA A 79 16.51 -2.92 11.64
N ILE A 80 17.18 -2.22 10.71
CA ILE A 80 17.60 -2.80 9.43
C ILE A 80 18.58 -3.96 9.65
N SER A 81 19.50 -3.82 10.60
CA SER A 81 20.51 -4.85 10.91
C SER A 81 19.88 -6.09 11.56
N ASN A 82 18.90 -5.89 12.44
CA ASN A 82 18.11 -6.98 13.05
C ASN A 82 17.36 -7.78 11.99
N HIS A 83 16.63 -7.09 11.11
CA HIS A 83 15.91 -7.72 10.01
C HIS A 83 16.86 -8.50 9.10
N ARG A 84 18.01 -7.91 8.74
CA ARG A 84 19.01 -8.58 7.89
C ARG A 84 19.53 -9.87 8.54
N THR A 85 19.82 -9.83 9.84
CA THR A 85 20.34 -10.98 10.59
C THR A 85 19.31 -12.10 10.63
N TRP A 86 18.06 -11.77 10.98
CA TRP A 86 16.96 -12.72 10.95
C TRP A 86 16.75 -13.30 9.54
N ALA A 87 16.74 -12.46 8.51
CA ALA A 87 16.50 -12.87 7.13
C ALA A 87 17.54 -13.85 6.58
N ILE A 88 18.79 -13.73 7.03
CA ILE A 88 19.87 -14.67 6.70
C ILE A 88 19.67 -15.98 7.47
N ALA A 89 19.44 -15.90 8.78
CA ALA A 89 19.26 -17.08 9.64
C ALA A 89 18.04 -17.92 9.25
N SER A 90 16.95 -17.28 8.81
CA SER A 90 15.69 -17.95 8.49
C SER A 90 15.62 -18.52 7.07
N GLY A 91 16.61 -18.25 6.21
CA GLY A 91 16.61 -18.66 4.79
C GLY A 91 15.47 -18.06 3.94
N SER A 92 14.69 -17.14 4.50
CA SER A 92 13.43 -16.69 3.93
C SER A 92 13.57 -15.59 2.87
N ARG A 93 14.81 -15.34 2.42
CA ARG A 93 15.13 -14.23 1.49
C ARG A 93 14.44 -14.42 0.14
N ASP A 94 14.50 -15.63 -0.43
CA ASP A 94 13.98 -15.92 -1.77
C ASP A 94 12.45 -15.96 -1.80
N LEU A 95 11.82 -16.56 -0.79
CA LEU A 95 10.36 -16.56 -0.62
C LEU A 95 9.81 -15.13 -0.56
N ARG A 96 10.48 -14.23 0.17
CA ARG A 96 10.08 -12.82 0.23
C ARG A 96 10.33 -12.05 -1.06
N VAL A 97 11.36 -12.36 -1.84
CA VAL A 97 11.58 -11.71 -3.14
C VAL A 97 10.42 -12.03 -4.09
N ALA A 98 10.04 -13.30 -4.21
CA ALA A 98 8.91 -13.70 -5.05
C ALA A 98 7.59 -13.09 -4.58
N HIS A 99 7.34 -13.09 -3.25
CA HIS A 99 6.15 -12.47 -2.69
C HIS A 99 6.07 -10.97 -2.97
N ARG A 100 7.16 -10.22 -2.72
CA ARG A 100 7.22 -8.77 -3.02
C ARG A 100 7.03 -8.48 -4.51
N ALA A 101 7.65 -9.28 -5.39
CA ALA A 101 7.50 -9.12 -6.83
C ALA A 101 6.04 -9.33 -7.26
N LYS A 102 5.39 -10.38 -6.76
CA LYS A 102 3.97 -10.67 -7.04
C LYS A 102 3.06 -9.54 -6.57
N THR A 103 3.21 -9.09 -5.33
CA THR A 103 2.36 -8.03 -4.76
C THR A 103 2.62 -6.68 -5.44
N GLY A 104 3.89 -6.35 -5.70
CA GLY A 104 4.28 -5.14 -6.43
C GLY A 104 3.72 -5.10 -7.86
N LEU A 105 3.80 -6.22 -8.58
CA LEU A 105 3.25 -6.35 -9.93
C LEU A 105 1.73 -6.20 -9.95
N ARG A 106 1.02 -6.89 -9.06
CA ARG A 106 -0.44 -6.79 -8.94
C ARG A 106 -0.89 -5.34 -8.75
N ARG A 107 -0.19 -4.60 -7.89
CA ARG A 107 -0.49 -3.17 -7.65
C ARG A 107 -0.21 -2.33 -8.89
N ALA A 108 0.95 -2.49 -9.53
CA ALA A 108 1.28 -1.73 -10.72
C ALA A 108 0.22 -1.91 -11.82
N VAL A 109 -0.30 -3.13 -11.97
CA VAL A 109 -1.43 -3.42 -12.87
C VAL A 109 -2.70 -2.69 -12.44
N LEU A 110 -3.09 -2.75 -11.15
CA LEU A 110 -4.28 -2.06 -10.66
C LEU A 110 -4.18 -0.54 -10.83
N THR A 111 -3.04 0.06 -10.50
CA THR A 111 -2.80 1.50 -10.72
C THR A 111 -2.92 1.86 -12.20
N ALA A 112 -2.26 1.10 -13.08
CA ALA A 112 -2.36 1.36 -14.52
C ALA A 112 -3.81 1.24 -15.05
N LEU A 113 -4.60 0.29 -14.54
CA LEU A 113 -6.01 0.16 -14.88
C LEU A 113 -6.84 1.32 -14.33
N SER A 114 -6.62 1.75 -13.08
CA SER A 114 -7.27 2.93 -12.51
C SER A 114 -6.97 4.19 -13.32
N ASP A 115 -5.72 4.40 -13.74
CA ASP A 115 -5.34 5.52 -14.58
C ASP A 115 -6.09 5.46 -15.93
N GLN A 116 -6.18 4.27 -16.56
CA GLN A 116 -6.98 4.10 -17.79
C GLN A 116 -8.46 4.42 -17.58
N ILE A 117 -9.02 4.11 -16.41
CA ILE A 117 -10.40 4.44 -16.07
C ILE A 117 -10.58 5.95 -15.92
N GLU A 118 -9.64 6.67 -15.30
CA GLU A 118 -9.70 8.14 -15.21
C GLU A 118 -9.69 8.82 -16.58
N LEU A 119 -8.93 8.28 -17.54
CA LEU A 119 -8.95 8.74 -18.94
C LEU A 119 -10.34 8.63 -19.59
N HIS A 120 -11.22 7.76 -19.06
CA HIS A 120 -12.60 7.57 -19.52
C HIS A 120 -13.64 8.17 -18.56
N SER A 121 -13.24 9.08 -17.66
CA SER A 121 -14.11 9.73 -16.68
C SER A 121 -15.40 10.30 -17.28
N ALA A 122 -15.31 11.03 -18.39
CA ALA A 122 -16.49 11.59 -19.06
C ALA A 122 -17.50 10.51 -19.52
N ARG A 123 -16.99 9.36 -19.96
CA ARG A 123 -17.83 8.22 -20.36
C ARG A 123 -18.47 7.55 -19.15
N ILE A 124 -17.74 7.46 -18.04
CA ILE A 124 -18.27 6.96 -16.77
C ILE A 124 -19.40 7.85 -16.27
N ASP A 125 -19.26 9.17 -16.36
CA ASP A 125 -20.31 10.11 -15.96
C ASP A 125 -21.57 9.93 -16.82
N GLU A 126 -21.41 9.76 -18.13
CA GLU A 126 -22.52 9.49 -19.06
C GLU A 126 -23.25 8.19 -18.70
N LEU A 127 -22.50 7.09 -18.53
CA LEU A 127 -23.06 5.78 -18.15
C LEU A 127 -23.73 5.85 -16.77
N SER A 128 -23.16 6.60 -15.83
CA SER A 128 -23.73 6.79 -14.49
C SER A 128 -25.08 7.51 -14.56
N ALA A 129 -25.21 8.52 -15.43
CA ALA A 129 -26.49 9.19 -15.66
C ALA A 129 -27.55 8.26 -16.30
N GLN A 130 -27.13 7.37 -17.20
CA GLN A 130 -28.01 6.37 -17.81
C GLN A 130 -28.46 5.31 -16.80
N VAL A 131 -27.59 4.90 -15.88
CA VAL A 131 -27.95 4.01 -14.77
C VAL A 131 -28.91 4.69 -13.80
N ALA A 132 -28.63 5.93 -13.40
CA ALA A 132 -29.48 6.69 -12.49
C ALA A 132 -30.89 6.96 -13.05
N SER A 133 -31.01 7.09 -14.37
CA SER A 133 -32.29 7.25 -15.08
C SER A 133 -32.99 5.93 -15.41
N GLY A 134 -32.36 4.78 -15.12
CA GLY A 134 -32.92 3.45 -15.37
C GLY A 134 -32.88 3.02 -16.84
N ILE A 135 -32.12 3.72 -17.68
CA ILE A 135 -31.93 3.37 -19.10
C ILE A 135 -31.03 2.14 -19.25
N LEU A 136 -30.01 2.04 -18.39
CA LEU A 136 -29.11 0.88 -18.30
C LEU A 136 -29.11 0.33 -16.88
N SER A 137 -28.94 -0.98 -16.75
CA SER A 137 -28.52 -1.58 -15.50
C SER A 137 -27.03 -1.37 -15.25
N THR A 138 -26.61 -1.48 -13.99
CA THR A 138 -25.20 -1.38 -13.61
C THR A 138 -24.32 -2.40 -14.34
N ASP A 139 -24.80 -3.62 -14.58
CA ASP A 139 -24.01 -4.65 -15.25
C ASP A 139 -23.85 -4.37 -16.76
N GLU A 140 -24.85 -3.77 -17.40
CA GLU A 140 -24.76 -3.32 -18.79
C GLU A 140 -23.78 -2.16 -18.95
N ALA A 141 -23.82 -1.17 -18.05
CA ALA A 141 -22.86 -0.08 -18.01
C ALA A 141 -21.41 -0.58 -17.82
N VAL A 142 -21.21 -1.52 -16.89
CA VAL A 142 -19.89 -2.18 -16.67
C VAL A 142 -19.44 -2.94 -17.92
N SER A 143 -20.33 -3.69 -18.56
CA SER A 143 -19.99 -4.45 -19.76
C SER A 143 -19.65 -3.55 -20.94
N SER A 144 -20.30 -2.37 -21.04
CA SER A 144 -20.00 -1.36 -22.05
C SER A 144 -18.57 -0.83 -21.89
N ILE A 145 -18.19 -0.37 -20.70
CA ILE A 145 -16.87 0.23 -20.48
C ILE A 145 -15.74 -0.81 -20.55
N LEU A 146 -15.97 -2.04 -20.07
CA LEU A 146 -14.98 -3.12 -20.20
C LEU A 146 -14.70 -3.46 -21.67
N ARG A 147 -15.73 -3.42 -22.53
CA ARG A 147 -15.58 -3.66 -23.97
C ARG A 147 -14.79 -2.55 -24.66
N GLU A 148 -15.03 -1.29 -24.30
CA GLU A 148 -14.26 -0.14 -24.78
C GLU A 148 -12.79 -0.20 -24.36
N LEU A 149 -12.50 -0.68 -23.14
CA LEU A 149 -11.14 -0.92 -22.65
C LEU A 149 -10.48 -2.19 -23.24
N GLY A 150 -11.19 -2.96 -24.08
CA GLY A 150 -10.69 -4.22 -24.64
C GLY A 150 -10.50 -5.34 -23.61
N ILE A 151 -11.16 -5.25 -22.45
CA ILE A 151 -11.08 -6.22 -21.36
C ILE A 151 -12.26 -7.18 -21.43
N SER A 152 -12.01 -8.46 -21.68
CA SER A 152 -13.06 -9.49 -21.62
C SER A 152 -13.33 -9.94 -20.18
N LYS A 153 -14.60 -9.88 -19.76
CA LYS A 153 -15.11 -10.60 -18.58
C LYS A 153 -15.17 -12.10 -18.92
N HIS A 154 -14.47 -12.95 -18.16
CA HIS A 154 -14.63 -14.41 -18.24
C HIS A 154 -15.79 -14.87 -17.37
#